data_AF-A0A1H9SJ18-F1
#
_entry.id   AF-A0A1H9SJ18-F1
#
_cell.length_a   1.000
_cell.length_b   1.000
_cell.length_c   1.000
_cell.angle_alpha   90.00
_cell.angle_beta   90.00
_cell.angle_gamma   90.00
#
_symmetry.space_group_name_H-M   'P 1'
#
loop_
_entity.id
_entity.type
_entity.pdbx_description
1 polymer ?
#
loop_
_entity_poly.entity_id
_entity_poly.type
_entity_poly.pdbx_seq_one_letter_code
_entity_poly.pdbx_strand_id
1 'polypeptide(L)' 'MAKFYKIWLIFDPRRVFVAQGVFLFLLAAMIHLVLLSTEHFNWFQLAAERAANGG' A
#
# COMPACT_ATOMS: atom_id res chain seq x y z
N MET A 1 -27.50 -5.80 28.34
CA MET A 1 -27.18 -6.24 26.96
C MET A 1 -26.51 -5.09 26.22
N ALA A 2 -25.25 -5.23 25.81
CA ALA A 2 -24.51 -4.17 25.12
C ALA A 2 -25.20 -3.82 23.79
N LYS A 3 -25.48 -2.53 23.61
CA LYS A 3 -26.24 -1.99 22.46
C LYS A 3 -25.34 -1.92 21.22
N PHE A 4 -24.98 -3.09 20.68
CA PHE A 4 -24.09 -3.23 19.50
C PHE A 4 -24.64 -2.58 18.22
N TYR A 5 -25.93 -2.23 18.17
CA TYR A 5 -26.56 -1.55 17.02
C TYR A 5 -26.09 -0.09 16.82
N LYS A 6 -25.50 0.55 17.84
CA LYS A 6 -24.95 1.92 17.72
C LYS A 6 -23.67 1.98 16.91
N ILE A 7 -22.92 0.87 16.80
CA ILE A 7 -21.67 0.84 16.01
C ILE A 7 -21.97 1.16 14.54
N TRP A 8 -23.12 0.71 14.03
CA TRP A 8 -23.60 0.95 12.67
C TRP A 8 -24.06 2.39 12.39
N LEU A 9 -24.21 3.22 13.42
CA LEU A 9 -24.62 4.62 13.28
C LEU A 9 -23.42 5.57 13.15
N ILE A 10 -22.20 5.09 13.47
CA ILE A 10 -20.93 5.83 13.39
C ILE A 10 -19.99 5.22 12.35
N PHE A 11 -20.05 3.90 12.20
CA PHE A 11 -19.30 3.17 11.20
C PHE A 11 -20.23 2.87 10.02
N ASP A 12 -20.33 3.83 9.10
CA ASP A 12 -20.90 3.58 7.78
C ASP A 12 -20.12 2.43 7.14
N PRO A 13 -20.73 1.25 6.90
CA PRO A 13 -20.01 0.03 6.52
C PRO A 13 -19.13 0.23 5.28
N ARG A 14 -19.60 1.06 4.34
CA ARG A 14 -18.82 1.48 3.18
C ARG A 14 -17.52 2.16 3.57
N ARG A 15 -17.56 3.12 4.50
CA ARG A 15 -16.38 3.88 4.92
C ARG A 15 -15.38 3.01 5.66
N VAL A 16 -15.83 2.03 6.43
CA VAL A 16 -14.93 1.10 7.13
C VAL A 16 -14.21 0.18 6.16
N PHE A 17 -14.93 -0.40 5.19
CA PHE A 17 -14.28 -1.23 4.17
C PHE A 17 -13.31 -0.44 3.30
N VAL A 18 -13.66 0.80 2.94
CA VAL A 18 -12.76 1.70 2.19
C VAL A 18 -11.56 2.10 3.06
N ALA A 19 -11.76 2.49 4.32
CA ALA A 19 -10.69 2.86 5.22
C ALA A 19 -9.72 1.69 5.44
N GLN A 20 -10.24 0.48 5.63
CA GLN A 20 -9.43 -0.72 5.79
C GLN A 20 -8.66 -1.06 4.51
N GLY A 21 -9.31 -1.03 3.34
CA GLY A 21 -8.65 -1.25 2.05
C GLY A 21 -7.57 -0.21 1.75
N VAL A 22 -7.85 1.08 1.96
CA VAL A 22 -6.89 2.17 1.77
C VAL A 22 -5.75 2.09 2.77
N PHE A 23 -6.01 1.72 4.02
CA PHE A 23 -4.98 1.54 5.04
C PHE A 23 -4.00 0.43 4.66
N LEU A 24 -4.51 -0.74 4.27
CA LEU A 24 -3.70 -1.86 3.81
C LEU A 24 -2.90 -1.52 2.54
N PHE A 25 -3.53 -0.81 1.59
CA PHE A 25 -2.89 -0.38 0.35
C PHE A 25 -1.76 0.62 0.58
N LEU A 26 -2.00 1.65 1.40
CA LEU A 26 -0.98 2.65 1.77
C LEU A 26 0.22 1.98 2.45
N LEU A 27 -0.04 1.04 3.36
CA LEU A 27 1.00 0.34 4.09
C LEU A 27 1.84 -0.53 3.14
N ALA A 28 1.21 -1.23 2.20
CA ALA A 28 1.90 -1.95 1.15
C ALA A 28 2.74 -1.01 0.27
N ALA A 29 2.15 0.07 -0.25
CA ALA A 29 2.85 1.03 -1.11
C ALA A 29 4.06 1.66 -0.41
N MET A 30 3.94 2.00 0.88
CA MET A 30 5.04 2.55 1.67
C MET A 30 6.23 1.58 1.75
N ILE A 31 5.98 0.29 1.97
CA ILE A 31 7.04 -0.73 2.00
C ILE A 31 7.71 -0.85 0.62
N HIS A 32 6.93 -0.85 -0.46
CA HIS A 32 7.47 -0.96 -1.82
C HIS A 32 8.31 0.26 -2.21
N LEU A 33 7.86 1.47 -1.87
CA LEU A 33 8.59 2.71 -2.14
C LEU A 33 9.89 2.78 -1.34
N VAL A 34 9.90 2.30 -0.09
CA VAL A 34 11.14 2.21 0.72
C VAL A 34 12.09 1.17 0.12
N LEU A 35 11.59 -0.01 -0.30
CA LEU A 35 12.42 -1.02 -0.98
C LEU A 35 13.02 -0.48 -2.28
N LEU A 36 12.23 0.20 -3.10
CA LEU A 36 12.71 0.91 -4.29
C LEU A 36 13.64 2.08 -3.96
N SER A 37 13.65 2.62 -2.75
CA SER A 37 14.63 3.63 -2.35
C SER A 37 15.99 3.01 -1.96
N THR A 38 16.08 1.69 -1.78
CA THR A 38 17.34 1.01 -1.42
C THR A 38 18.11 0.59 -2.67
N GLU A 39 19.41 0.90 -2.74
CA GLU A 39 20.28 0.61 -3.89
C GLU A 39 20.30 -0.88 -4.29
N HIS A 40 20.03 -1.79 -3.35
CA HIS A 40 20.13 -3.23 -3.58
C HIS A 40 18.88 -3.88 -4.21
N PHE A 41 17.69 -3.30 -4.00
CA PHE A 41 16.42 -3.80 -4.55
C PHE A 41 15.85 -2.91 -5.65
N ASN A 42 16.63 -1.95 -6.12
CA ASN A 42 16.28 -1.05 -7.22
C ASN A 42 16.26 -1.78 -8.57
N TRP A 43 15.22 -2.57 -8.82
CA TRP A 43 15.03 -3.25 -10.10
C TRP A 43 14.89 -2.26 -11.27
N PHE A 44 14.49 -1.01 -11.01
CA PHE A 44 14.49 0.07 -12.01
C PHE A 44 15.90 0.44 -12.47
N GLN A 45 16.87 0.52 -11.54
CA GLN A 45 18.28 0.72 -11.86
C GLN A 45 18.81 -0.44 -12.71
N LEU A 46 18.53 -1.68 -12.31
CA LEU A 46 18.93 -2.88 -13.06
C LEU A 46 18.32 -2.93 -14.47
N ALA A 47 17.06 -2.52 -14.63
CA ALA A 47 16.40 -2.45 -15.94
C ALA A 47 17.01 -1.36 -16.83
N ALA A 48 17.31 -0.19 -16.26
CA ALA A 48 17.97 0.91 -16.97
C ALA A 48 19.40 0.56 -17.40
N GLU A 49 20.17 -0.09 -16.53
CA GLU A 49 21.54 -0.52 -16.82
C GLU A 49 21.59 -1.64 -17.87
N ARG A 50 20.61 -2.57 -17.85
CA ARG A 50 20.45 -3.56 -18.94
C ARG A 50 20.06 -2.92 -20.27
N ALA A 51 19.24 -1.88 -20.26
CA ALA A 51 18.89 -1.15 -21.47
C ALA A 51 20.10 -0.37 -22.04
N ALA A 52 20.97 0.15 -21.17
CA ALA A 52 22.17 0.90 -21.58
C ALA A 52 23.32 0.01 -22.10
N ASN A 53 23.49 -1.21 -21.57
CA ASN A 53 24.54 -2.15 -22.01
C ASN A 53 24.16 -2.99 -23.25
N GLY A 54 22.94 -2.82 -23.78
CA GLY A 54 22.41 -3.56 -24.94
C GLY A 54 22.56 -2.87 -26.29
N GLY A 55 23.25 -1.73 -26.35
CA GLY A 55 23.61 -1.01 -27.59
C GLY A 55 25.11 -0.85 -27.70
#